data_AF-A0A419KVD1-F1
#
_entry.id   AF-A0A419KVD1-F1
#
_cell.length_a   1.000
_cell.length_b   1.000
_cell.length_c   1.000
_cell.angle_alpha   90.00
_cell.angle_beta   90.00
_cell.angle_gamma   90.00
#
_symmetry.space_group_name_H-M   'P 1'
#
loop_
_entity.id
_entity.type
_entity.pdbx_description
1 polymer ?
#
loop_
_entity_poly.entity_id
_entity_poly.type
_entity_poly.pdbx_seq_one_letter_code
_entity_poly.pdbx_strand_id
1 'polypeptide(L)' 'MYYKIENGKLKRLLPFCDRCGPGYFMADHGDRYTCGHCGFTKYKAVLKKNE' A
#
# COMPACT_ATOMS: atom_id res chain seq x y z
N MET A 1 7.03 15.07 -7.38
CA MET A 1 5.95 15.64 -6.55
C MET A 1 4.84 14.59 -6.45
N TYR A 2 4.64 13.95 -5.29
CA TYR A 2 3.88 12.68 -5.15
C TYR A 2 2.59 12.79 -4.31
N TYR A 3 1.89 13.92 -4.39
CA TYR A 3 0.60 14.07 -3.74
C TYR A 3 -0.42 14.58 -4.76
N LYS A 4 -1.40 13.73 -5.09
CA LYS A 4 -2.55 14.10 -5.90
C LYS A 4 -3.75 14.18 -4.96
N ILE A 5 -4.29 15.38 -4.78
CA ILE A 5 -5.48 15.63 -3.96
C ILE A 5 -6.67 15.59 -4.92
N GLU A 6 -7.50 14.54 -4.82
CA GLU A 6 -8.78 14.48 -5.52
C GLU A 6 -9.90 14.52 -4.49
N ASN A 7 -10.78 15.52 -4.60
CA ASN A 7 -12.00 15.68 -3.76
C ASN A 7 -11.74 15.63 -2.24
N GLY A 8 -10.69 16.30 -1.75
CA GLY A 8 -10.39 16.42 -0.32
C GLY A 8 -9.98 15.10 0.38
N LYS A 9 -9.84 13.99 -0.37
CA LYS A 9 -9.41 12.70 0.17
C LYS A 9 -8.00 12.38 -0.32
N LEU A 10 -7.08 12.34 0.63
CA LEU A 10 -5.68 12.01 0.42
C LEU A 10 -5.57 10.52 0.04
N LYS A 11 -5.66 10.20 -1.25
CA LYS A 11 -5.44 8.83 -1.75
C LYS A 11 -3.95 8.52 -1.69
N ARG A 12 -3.54 7.84 -0.62
CA ARG A 12 -2.18 7.32 -0.47
C ARG A 12 -2.00 6.17 -1.45
N LEU A 13 -1.07 6.33 -2.40
CA LEU A 13 -0.84 5.40 -3.51
C LEU A 13 -0.23 4.06 -3.05
N LEU A 14 0.55 4.05 -1.98
CA LEU A 14 1.18 2.85 -1.45
C LEU A 14 0.87 2.65 0.05
N PRO A 15 0.63 1.40 0.48
CA PRO A 15 0.48 1.08 1.90
C PRO A 15 1.82 1.14 2.64
N PHE A 16 1.74 1.47 3.92
CA PHE A 16 2.87 1.31 4.84
C PHE A 16 2.99 -0.16 5.27
N CYS A 17 4.20 -0.55 5.68
CA CYS A 17 4.42 -1.86 6.27
C CYS A 17 3.82 -1.90 7.68
N ASP A 18 2.85 -2.79 7.90
CA ASP A 18 2.20 -3.00 9.20
C ASP A 18 3.20 -3.39 10.32
N ARG A 19 4.34 -4.00 9.95
CA ARG A 19 5.38 -4.42 10.91
C ARG A 19 6.42 -3.35 11.20
N CYS A 20 6.82 -2.57 10.20
CA CYS A 20 7.87 -1.57 10.34
C CYS A 20 7.34 -0.19 10.72
N GLY A 21 6.03 0.02 10.55
CA GLY A 21 5.35 1.24 10.94
C GLY A 21 5.42 2.37 9.89
N PRO A 22 4.95 3.56 10.27
CA PRO A 22 4.89 4.72 9.38
C PRO A 22 6.30 5.14 8.94
N GLY A 23 6.48 5.32 7.63
CA GLY A 23 7.77 5.63 7.00
C GLY A 23 8.36 4.50 6.16
N TYR A 24 7.92 3.25 6.39
CA TYR A 24 8.29 2.11 5.56
C TYR A 24 7.22 1.83 4.52
N PHE A 25 7.45 2.26 3.29
CA PHE A 25 6.56 1.98 2.17
C PHE A 25 6.77 0.55 1.66
N MET A 26 5.67 -0.13 1.35
CA MET A 26 5.74 -1.41 0.66
C MET A 26 5.81 -1.18 -0.84
N ALA A 27 6.70 -1.91 -1.53
CA ALA A 27 6.80 -1.90 -2.99
C ALA A 27 5.62 -2.66 -3.60
N ASP A 28 5.02 -2.11 -4.65
CA ASP A 28 3.95 -2.75 -5.41
C ASP A 28 4.54 -3.58 -6.56
N HIS A 29 4.32 -4.90 -6.52
CA HIS A 29 4.72 -5.85 -7.57
C HIS A 29 3.58 -6.25 -8.51
N GLY A 30 2.41 -5.61 -8.41
CA GLY A 30 1.22 -5.91 -9.21
C GLY A 30 0.26 -6.83 -8.47
N ASP A 31 0.72 -8.03 -8.11
CA ASP A 31 -0.03 -9.06 -7.38
C ASP A 31 0.06 -8.92 -5.85
N ARG A 32 1.14 -8.30 -5.37
CA ARG A 32 1.47 -8.20 -3.95
C ARG A 32 2.23 -6.92 -3.62
N TYR A 33 2.19 -6.56 -2.35
CA TYR A 33 3.03 -5.56 -1.73
C TYR A 33 4.15 -6.24 -0.96
N THR A 34 5.39 -5.80 -1.10
CA THR A 34 6.53 -6.36 -0.36
C THR A 34 7.31 -5.25 0.34
N CYS A 35 7.63 -5.44 1.62
CA CYS A 35 8.47 -4.54 2.39
C CYS A 35 9.94 -4.93 2.22
N GLY A 36 10.75 -4.01 1.66
CA GLY A 36 12.18 -4.22 1.49
C GLY A 36 13.00 -4.21 2.79
N HIS A 37 12.43 -3.76 3.90
CA HIS A 37 13.13 -3.71 5.19
C HIS A 37 12.98 -5.00 6.02
N CYS A 38 11.76 -5.54 6.13
CA CYS A 38 11.50 -6.73 6.96
C CYS A 38 11.10 -7.98 6.17
N GLY A 39 11.04 -7.89 4.84
CA GLY A 39 10.61 -9.01 3.97
C GLY A 39 9.11 -9.33 4.02
N PHE A 40 8.31 -8.52 4.73
CA PHE A 40 6.87 -8.75 4.84
C PHE A 40 6.19 -8.59 3.49
N THR A 41 5.43 -9.61 3.08
CA THR A 41 4.68 -9.61 1.82
C THR A 41 3.19 -9.69 2.11
N LYS A 42 2.43 -8.78 1.51
CA LYS A 42 0.99 -8.65 1.63
C LYS A 42 0.38 -8.77 0.23
N TYR A 43 -0.29 -9.88 -0.03
CA TYR A 43 -0.97 -10.08 -1.30
C TYR A 43 -2.15 -9.11 -1.42
N LYS A 44 -2.38 -8.58 -2.62
CA LYS A 44 -3.56 -7.77 -2.88
C LYS A 44 -4.76 -8.71 -2.85
N ALA A 45 -5.43 -8.78 -1.71
CA ALA A 45 -6.73 -9.42 -1.65
C ALA A 45 -7.62 -8.66 -2.63
N VAL A 46 -7.95 -9.30 -3.76
CA VAL A 46 -8.98 -8.80 -4.67
C VAL A 46 -10.23 -8.74 -3.80
N LEU A 47 -10.55 -7.55 -3.30
CA LEU A 47 -11.80 -7.31 -2.60
C LEU A 47 -12.87 -7.62 -3.66
N LYS A 48 -13.43 -8.83 -3.61
CA LYS A 48 -14.78 -9.05 -4.11
C LYS A 48 -15.61 -8.04 -3.35
N LYS A 49 -15.88 -6.90 -4.00
CA LYS A 49 -17.03 -6.07 -3.69
C LYS A 49 -18.23 -7.01 -3.86
N ASN A 50 -18.62 -7.64 -2.77
CA ASN A 50 -19.96 -8.19 -2.69
C ASN A 50 -20.89 -6.99 -2.66
N GLU A 51 -21.84 -7.04 -3.58
CA GLU A 51 -22.97 -6.13 -3.82
C GLU A 51 -23.74 -5.80 -2.54
#